data_AF-A0A0G9MPT8-F1
#
_entry.id   AF-A0A0G9MPT8-F1
#
_cell.length_a   1.000
_cell.length_b   1.000
_cell.length_c   1.000
_cell.angle_alpha   90.00
_cell.angle_beta   90.00
_cell.angle_gamma   90.00
#
_symmetry.space_group_name_H-M   'P 1'
#
loop_
_entity.id
_entity.type
_entity.pdbx_description
1 polymer ?
#
loop_
_entity_poly.entity_id
_entity_poly.type
_entity_poly.pdbx_seq_one_letter_code
_entity_poly.pdbx_strand_id
1 'polypeptide(L)' 'MSNQRSEIEELEMIRKLLILGLVRTGLTQDELGAALGIHGTTIGRMFPKGLLKDVAKRS' A
#
# COMPACT_ATOMS: atom_id res chain seq x y z
N MET A 1 -0.36 -27.55 4.02
CA MET A 1 -0.84 -26.21 4.43
C MET A 1 0.26 -25.12 4.34
N SER A 2 1.45 -25.39 3.78
CA SER A 2 2.53 -24.39 3.64
C SER A 2 2.34 -23.43 2.47
N ASN A 3 1.83 -23.90 1.30
CA ASN A 3 1.70 -23.07 0.09
C ASN A 3 0.77 -21.86 0.24
N GLN A 4 -0.37 -22.03 0.92
CA GLN A 4 -1.36 -20.96 0.99
C GLN A 4 -0.85 -19.74 1.77
N ARG A 5 0.00 -19.95 2.77
CA ARG A 5 0.57 -18.85 3.56
C ARG A 5 1.59 -18.06 2.75
N SER A 6 2.48 -18.73 2.00
CA SER A 6 3.45 -18.06 1.14
C SER A 6 2.77 -17.29 0.00
N GLU A 7 1.71 -17.83 -0.58
CA GLU A 7 0.91 -17.15 -1.61
C GLU A 7 0.26 -15.87 -1.06
N ILE A 8 -0.29 -15.91 0.16
CA ILE A 8 -0.86 -14.72 0.81
C ILE A 8 0.24 -13.67 1.06
N GLU A 9 1.41 -14.07 1.57
CA GLU A 9 2.53 -13.16 1.79
C GLU A 9 3.00 -12.50 0.49
N GLU A 10 3.05 -13.26 -0.60
CA GLU A 10 3.40 -12.73 -1.92
C GLU A 10 2.36 -11.72 -2.44
N LEU A 11 1.07 -12.02 -2.31
CA LEU A 11 0.00 -11.09 -2.67
C LEU A 11 0.05 -9.81 -1.82
N GLU A 12 0.41 -9.91 -0.53
CA GLU A 12 0.61 -8.75 0.31
C GLU A 12 1.79 -7.88 -0.14
N MET A 13 2.89 -8.51 -0.56
CA MET A 13 4.06 -7.80 -1.11
C MET A 13 3.71 -7.08 -2.42
N ILE A 14 3.03 -7.76 -3.35
CA ILE A 14 2.58 -7.17 -4.62
C ILE A 14 1.66 -5.98 -4.37
N ARG A 15 0.66 -6.13 -3.49
CA ARG A 15 -0.24 -5.04 -3.11
C ARG A 15 0.52 -3.83 -2.57
N LYS A 16 1.54 -4.04 -1.73
CA LYS A 16 2.37 -2.95 -1.18
C LYS A 16 3.16 -2.22 -2.28
N LEU A 17 3.73 -2.96 -3.24
CA LEU A 17 4.45 -2.36 -4.37
C LEU A 17 3.53 -1.54 -5.28
N LEU A 18 2.31 -2.01 -5.55
CA LEU A 18 1.32 -1.27 -6.33
C LEU A 18 0.91 0.03 -5.64
N ILE A 19 0.67 -0.01 -4.33
CA ILE A 19 0.36 1.21 -3.54
C ILE A 19 1.51 2.22 -3.64
N LEU A 20 2.77 1.79 -3.50
CA LEU A 20 3.92 2.69 -3.65
C LEU A 20 3.96 3.35 -5.05
N GLY A 21 3.65 2.59 -6.10
CA GLY A 21 3.52 3.10 -7.46
C GLY A 21 2.42 4.15 -7.60
N LEU A 22 1.23 3.88 -7.05
CA LEU A 22 0.09 4.80 -7.11
C LEU A 22 0.30 6.08 -6.29
N VAL A 23 0.95 5.96 -5.13
CA VAL A 23 1.35 7.14 -4.34
C VAL A 23 2.34 8.00 -5.12
N ARG A 24 3.26 7.38 -5.86
CA ARG A 24 4.18 8.10 -6.76
C ARG A 24 3.44 8.79 -7.91
N THR A 25 2.31 8.26 -8.38
CA THR A 25 1.47 8.95 -9.38
C THR A 25 0.59 10.06 -8.78
N GLY A 26 0.68 10.30 -7.46
CA GLY A 26 -0.01 11.39 -6.78
C GLY A 26 -1.26 10.99 -5.99
N LEU A 27 -1.63 9.71 -5.95
CA LEU A 27 -2.79 9.28 -5.15
C LEU A 27 -2.49 9.37 -3.65
N THR A 28 -3.46 9.87 -2.90
CA THR A 28 -3.42 9.99 -1.45
C THR A 28 -3.84 8.67 -0.76
N GLN A 29 -3.54 8.55 0.54
CA GLN A 29 -3.97 7.39 1.34
C GLN A 29 -5.49 7.26 1.41
N ASP A 30 -6.21 8.38 1.41
CA ASP A 30 -7.68 8.40 1.49
C ASP A 30 -8.32 7.95 0.18
N GLU A 31 -7.79 8.39 -0.98
CA GLU A 31 -8.24 7.92 -2.30
C GLU A 31 -7.98 6.43 -2.49
N LEU A 32 -6.79 5.96 -2.10
CA LEU A 32 -6.44 4.53 -2.13
C LEU A 32 -7.32 3.71 -1.19
N GLY A 33 -7.58 4.23 0.01
CA GLY A 33 -8.50 3.61 0.96
C GLY A 33 -9.91 3.48 0.39
N ALA A 34 -10.46 4.57 -0.15
CA ALA A 34 -11.77 4.59 -0.79
C ALA A 34 -11.86 3.58 -1.95
N ALA A 35 -10.84 3.50 -2.81
CA ALA A 35 -10.80 2.55 -3.92
C ALA A 35 -10.76 1.07 -3.46
N LEU A 36 -10.16 0.80 -2.30
CA LEU A 36 -10.03 -0.54 -1.73
C LEU A 36 -11.13 -0.87 -0.70
N GLY A 37 -12.06 0.05 -0.43
CA GLY A 37 -13.11 -0.11 0.57
C GLY A 37 -12.59 -0.16 2.02
N ILE A 38 -11.42 0.45 2.29
CA ILE A 38 -10.80 0.49 3.62
C ILE A 38 -10.45 1.93 4.02
N HIS A 39 -10.25 2.17 5.32
CA HIS A 39 -9.85 3.50 5.77
C HIS A 39 -8.41 3.83 5.35
N GLY A 40 -8.12 5.09 5.01
CA GLY A 40 -6.76 5.53 4.61
C GLY A 40 -5.71 5.27 5.70
N THR A 41 -6.10 5.31 6.98
CA THR A 41 -5.20 4.92 8.08
C THR A 41 -4.78 3.45 8.03
N THR A 42 -5.60 2.56 7.47
CA THR A 42 -5.24 1.15 7.23
C THR A 42 -4.12 1.08 6.20
N ILE A 43 -4.20 1.88 5.12
CA ILE A 43 -3.10 2.02 4.13
C ILE A 43 -1.83 2.49 4.83
N GLY A 44 -1.90 3.55 5.64
CA GLY A 44 -0.75 4.08 6.37
C GLY A 44 -0.08 3.06 7.30
N ARG A 45 -0.85 2.18 7.95
CA ARG A 45 -0.33 1.11 8.83
C ARG A 45 0.37 -0.02 8.07
N MET A 46 0.17 -0.15 6.76
CA MET A 46 0.83 -1.18 5.95
C MET A 46 2.32 -0.89 5.71
N PHE A 47 2.78 0.33 6.00
CA PHE A 47 4.13 0.80 5.69
C PHE A 47 4.81 1.43 6.90
N PRO A 48 6.15 1.49 6.92
CA PRO A 48 6.88 2.28 7.89
C PRO A 48 6.40 3.73 7.91
N LYS A 49 6.36 4.33 9.11
CA LYS A 49 5.92 5.71 9.31
C LYS A 49 6.75 6.66 8.42
N GLY A 50 6.07 7.52 7.68
CA GLY A 50 6.70 8.51 6.80
C GLY A 50 7.02 8.02 5.38
N LEU A 51 7.10 6.70 5.14
CA LEU A 51 7.51 6.16 3.84
C LEU A 51 6.62 6.66 2.69
N LEU A 52 5.29 6.57 2.83
CA LEU A 52 4.37 7.02 1.78
C LEU A 52 4.50 8.52 1.49
N LYS A 53 4.78 9.33 2.50
CA LYS A 53 5.02 10.77 2.33
C LYS A 53 6.31 11.03 1.55
N ASP A 54 7.35 10.24 1.81
CA ASP A 54 8.62 10.37 1.10
C ASP A 54 8.54 9.90 -0.35
N VAL A 55 7.74 8.86 -0.62
CA VAL A 55 7.45 8.39 -1.99
C VAL A 55 6.67 9.44 -2.77
N ALA A 56 5.65 10.04 -2.17
CA ALA A 56 4.84 11.10 -2.80
C ALA A 56 5.64 12.37 -3.13
N LYS A 57 6.80 12.60 -2.49
CA LYS A 57 7.69 13.74 -2.78
C LYS A 57 8.67 13.48 -3.93
N ARG A 58 8.82 12.22 -4.36
CA ARG A 58 9.75 11.82 -5.44
C ARG A 58 9.10 11.89 -6.83
N SER A 59 7.83 12.28 -6.86
CA SER A 59 6.98 12.43 -8.05
C SER A 59 7.35 13.65 -8.86
#